data_AF-A0A0S7X3D1-F1
#
_entry.id   AF-A0A0S7X3D1-F1
#
_cell.length_a   1.000
_cell.length_b   1.000
_cell.length_c   1.000
_cell.angle_alpha   90.00
_cell.angle_beta   90.00
_cell.angle_gamma   90.00
#
_symmetry.space_group_name_H-M   'P 1'
#
loop_
_entity.id
_entity.type
_entity.pdbx_description
1 polymer ?
#
loop_
_entity_poly.entity_id
_entity_poly.type
_entity_poly.pdbx_seq_one_letter_code
_entity_poly.pdbx_strand_id
1 'polypeptide(L)'
;MAKLNFLKGNYEIIEKPENLSKISSRTHPDQNKWYKENTLNLQWDLIEGAEYSFILSKDALAQPDEILDEPRGEVEYKNLEDGIYYFHLRQAEKEEGQELKWGLKTTFRTMIDGTIPEEFELQTTEIEGKNYLVFATVDKTSGIEYYRILETRDKQQENWEIGESPYLLKDQTLKSKILVKAVDKAGNERIEEISPPPQISWKDLLPAIILGLVIVGIIFWLIKKFRFQNLKIKSEDY
;
A
#
# COMPACT_ATOMS: atom_id res chain seq x y z
N MET A 1 -26.60 30.21 -27.56
CA MET A 1 -26.99 29.03 -26.74
C MET A 1 -27.02 27.82 -27.65
N ALA A 2 -26.15 26.82 -27.42
CA ALA A 2 -26.15 25.58 -28.20
C ALA A 2 -27.28 24.65 -27.72
N LYS A 3 -28.06 24.09 -28.64
CA LYS A 3 -29.09 23.08 -28.34
C LYS A 3 -28.41 21.72 -28.17
N LEU A 4 -28.56 21.13 -27.00
CA LEU A 4 -28.15 19.76 -26.71
C LEU A 4 -29.15 18.81 -27.40
N ASN A 5 -28.68 18.00 -28.35
CA ASN A 5 -29.49 16.95 -28.97
C ASN A 5 -29.15 15.62 -28.31
N PHE A 6 -30.14 14.98 -27.69
CA PHE A 6 -30.00 13.63 -27.16
C PHE A 6 -30.35 12.62 -28.25
N LEU A 7 -29.40 11.75 -28.58
CA LEU A 7 -29.67 10.57 -29.40
C LEU A 7 -30.44 9.55 -28.55
N LYS A 8 -31.66 9.23 -28.97
CA LYS A 8 -32.51 8.24 -28.28
C LYS A 8 -32.05 6.85 -28.72
N GLY A 9 -31.29 6.16 -27.86
CA GLY A 9 -30.95 4.76 -28.07
C GLY A 9 -32.17 3.88 -27.78
N ASN A 10 -32.47 2.93 -28.67
CA ASN A 10 -33.40 1.85 -28.37
C ASN A 10 -32.61 0.76 -27.65
N TYR A 11 -33.06 0.35 -26.47
CA TYR A 11 -32.52 -0.77 -25.73
C TYR A 11 -33.60 -1.85 -25.64
N GLU A 12 -33.23 -3.09 -25.97
CA GLU A 12 -34.07 -4.25 -25.75
C GLU A 12 -33.62 -4.90 -24.44
N ILE A 13 -34.50 -4.93 -23.44
CA ILE A 13 -34.23 -5.64 -22.19
C ILE A 13 -34.60 -7.10 -22.45
N ILE A 14 -33.60 -7.94 -22.68
CA ILE A 14 -33.79 -9.39 -22.73
C ILE A 14 -33.88 -9.87 -21.28
N GLU A 15 -34.99 -10.51 -20.91
CA GLU A 15 -35.13 -11.12 -19.58
C GLU A 15 -34.07 -12.19 -19.38
N LYS A 16 -33.38 -12.12 -18.24
CA LYS A 16 -32.41 -13.14 -17.85
C LYS A 16 -33.18 -14.47 -17.65
N PRO A 17 -32.81 -15.57 -18.32
CA PRO A 17 -33.47 -16.86 -18.13
C PRO A 17 -33.45 -17.25 -16.65
N GLU A 18 -34.59 -17.71 -16.12
CA GLU A 18 -34.75 -18.05 -14.70
C GLU A 18 -33.85 -19.21 -14.25
N ASN A 19 -33.38 -20.01 -15.20
CA ASN A 19 -32.65 -21.27 -15.03
C ASN A 19 -31.13 -21.14 -15.25
N LEU A 20 -30.52 -19.97 -15.03
CA LEU A 20 -29.06 -19.81 -15.08
C LEU A 20 -28.39 -20.12 -13.73
N SER A 21 -27.36 -20.97 -13.76
CA SER A 21 -26.49 -21.21 -12.60
C SER A 21 -25.92 -19.90 -12.04
N LYS A 22 -26.06 -19.72 -10.72
CA LYS A 22 -25.53 -18.56 -10.01
C LYS A 22 -24.08 -18.82 -9.61
N ILE A 23 -23.18 -17.98 -10.09
CA ILE A 23 -21.75 -18.07 -9.77
C ILE A 23 -21.46 -17.25 -8.51
N SER A 24 -20.65 -17.79 -7.61
CA SER A 24 -20.16 -17.11 -6.41
C SER A 24 -18.70 -17.46 -6.13
N SER A 25 -18.05 -16.64 -5.31
CA SER A 25 -16.68 -16.91 -4.86
C SER A 25 -16.58 -16.77 -3.35
N ARG A 26 -15.91 -17.72 -2.69
CA ARG A 26 -15.62 -17.65 -1.25
C ARG A 26 -14.41 -16.77 -0.93
N THR A 27 -13.49 -16.63 -1.89
CA THR A 27 -12.27 -15.83 -1.76
C THR A 27 -12.49 -14.40 -2.23
N HIS A 28 -13.28 -14.21 -3.28
CA HIS A 28 -13.54 -12.91 -3.92
C HIS A 28 -15.04 -12.60 -3.97
N PRO A 29 -15.76 -12.52 -2.83
CA PRO A 29 -17.23 -12.45 -2.81
C PRO A 29 -17.83 -11.19 -3.45
N ASP A 30 -17.11 -10.05 -3.42
CA ASP A 30 -17.55 -8.79 -4.00
C ASP A 30 -16.86 -8.53 -5.33
N GLN A 31 -17.63 -8.56 -6.41
CA GLN A 31 -17.13 -8.35 -7.77
C GLN A 31 -16.63 -6.92 -8.02
N ASN A 32 -16.91 -5.96 -7.14
CA ASN A 32 -16.47 -4.56 -7.22
C ASN A 32 -15.30 -4.21 -6.29
N LYS A 33 -14.71 -5.21 -5.61
CA LYS A 33 -13.58 -5.02 -4.70
C LYS A 33 -12.30 -5.64 -5.25
N TRP A 34 -11.16 -5.02 -4.98
CA TRP A 34 -9.82 -5.58 -5.21
C TRP A 34 -9.38 -6.47 -4.04
N TYR A 35 -8.71 -7.58 -4.35
CA TYR A 35 -8.23 -8.55 -3.37
C TYR A 35 -6.73 -8.82 -3.56
N LYS A 36 -6.01 -8.94 -2.46
CA LYS A 36 -4.58 -9.33 -2.46
C LYS A 36 -4.37 -10.82 -2.68
N GLU A 37 -5.38 -11.64 -2.39
CA GLU A 37 -5.31 -13.09 -2.54
C GLU A 37 -5.34 -13.50 -4.02
N ASN A 38 -4.27 -14.11 -4.51
CA ASN A 38 -4.14 -14.54 -5.91
C ASN A 38 -4.73 -15.92 -6.22
N THR A 39 -5.52 -16.49 -5.30
CA THR A 39 -6.17 -17.79 -5.46
C THR A 39 -7.68 -17.61 -5.50
N LEU A 40 -8.25 -17.80 -6.68
CA LEU A 40 -9.67 -17.64 -6.94
C LEU A 40 -10.37 -18.98 -6.80
N ASN A 41 -11.32 -19.03 -5.86
CA ASN A 41 -12.21 -20.18 -5.66
C ASN A 41 -13.62 -19.80 -6.11
N LEU A 42 -14.11 -20.44 -7.16
CA LEU A 42 -15.44 -20.21 -7.72
C LEU A 42 -16.31 -21.43 -7.48
N GLN A 43 -17.60 -21.19 -7.28
CA GLN A 43 -18.61 -22.23 -7.15
C GLN A 43 -19.91 -21.77 -7.83
N TRP A 44 -20.66 -22.72 -8.38
CA TRP A 44 -21.96 -22.48 -8.99
C TRP A 44 -22.93 -23.62 -8.72
N ASP A 45 -24.22 -23.28 -8.72
CA ASP A 45 -25.29 -24.26 -8.51
C ASP A 45 -25.39 -25.21 -9.71
N LEU A 46 -25.36 -26.52 -9.42
CA LEU A 46 -25.56 -27.56 -10.42
C LEU A 46 -27.05 -27.73 -10.73
N ILE A 47 -27.36 -27.83 -12.02
CA ILE A 47 -28.71 -28.08 -12.54
C ILE A 47 -28.73 -29.51 -13.08
N GLU A 48 -29.76 -30.27 -12.71
CA GLU A 48 -29.91 -31.66 -13.13
C GLU A 48 -29.99 -31.75 -14.67
N GLY A 49 -29.23 -32.69 -15.25
CA GLY A 49 -29.15 -32.87 -16.71
C GLY A 49 -28.38 -31.79 -17.47
N ALA A 50 -27.81 -30.80 -16.78
CA ALA A 50 -27.03 -29.75 -17.40
C ALA A 50 -25.56 -30.12 -17.54
N GLU A 51 -24.97 -29.69 -18.66
CA GLU A 51 -23.55 -29.75 -18.93
C GLU A 51 -22.96 -28.33 -18.93
N TYR A 52 -21.67 -28.20 -18.67
CA TYR A 52 -21.03 -26.89 -18.47
C TYR A 52 -19.76 -26.74 -19.31
N SER A 53 -19.55 -25.53 -19.82
CA SER A 53 -18.29 -25.06 -20.37
C SER A 53 -17.96 -23.74 -19.70
N PHE A 54 -16.69 -23.53 -19.36
CA PHE A 54 -16.26 -22.30 -18.72
C PHE A 54 -14.87 -21.85 -19.13
N ILE A 55 -14.67 -20.55 -19.06
CA ILE A 55 -13.36 -19.94 -19.29
C ILE A 55 -13.12 -18.83 -18.28
N LEU A 56 -11.89 -18.78 -17.76
CA LEU A 56 -11.38 -17.61 -17.04
C LEU A 56 -10.51 -16.81 -18.01
N SER A 57 -10.87 -15.54 -18.25
CA SER A 57 -10.15 -14.67 -19.18
C SER A 57 -10.00 -13.26 -18.63
N LYS A 58 -8.98 -12.52 -19.10
CA LYS A 58 -8.90 -11.05 -18.90
C LYS A 58 -9.76 -10.28 -19.90
N ASP A 59 -10.23 -10.93 -20.98
CA ASP A 59 -11.17 -10.36 -21.94
C ASP A 59 -12.61 -10.52 -21.44
N ALA A 60 -13.29 -9.39 -21.20
CA ALA A 60 -14.67 -9.34 -20.75
C ALA A 60 -15.69 -9.91 -21.76
N LEU A 61 -15.29 -10.02 -23.03
CA LEU A 61 -16.13 -10.53 -24.11
C LEU A 61 -15.87 -12.00 -24.44
N ALA A 62 -14.89 -12.63 -23.79
CA ALA A 62 -14.54 -14.02 -24.03
C ALA A 62 -15.76 -14.94 -23.92
N GLN A 63 -15.75 -15.99 -24.73
CA GLN A 63 -16.79 -17.00 -24.76
C GLN A 63 -16.15 -18.33 -24.33
N PRO A 64 -16.80 -19.10 -23.45
CA PRO A 64 -16.47 -20.51 -23.31
C PRO A 64 -16.60 -21.20 -24.66
N ASP A 65 -15.80 -22.23 -24.87
CA ASP A 65 -16.01 -23.07 -26.05
C ASP A 65 -17.31 -23.89 -25.89
N GLU A 66 -17.64 -24.68 -26.90
CA GLU A 66 -18.83 -25.54 -26.87
C GLU A 66 -18.44 -26.98 -26.50
N ILE A 67 -17.42 -27.11 -25.64
CA ILE A 67 -16.86 -28.38 -25.16
C ILE A 67 -17.14 -28.52 -23.66
N LEU A 68 -17.50 -29.73 -23.24
CA LEU A 68 -17.75 -30.02 -21.83
C LEU A 68 -16.46 -29.94 -21.00
N ASP A 69 -16.50 -29.18 -19.92
CA ASP A 69 -15.41 -29.03 -18.96
C ASP A 69 -15.65 -29.80 -17.64
N GLU A 70 -14.54 -30.14 -16.99
CA GLU A 70 -14.47 -30.62 -15.61
C GLU A 70 -13.46 -29.76 -14.83
N PRO A 71 -13.61 -29.57 -13.49
CA PRO A 71 -14.64 -30.10 -12.59
C PRO A 71 -16.02 -29.41 -12.71
N ARG A 72 -17.04 -30.00 -12.09
CA ARG A 72 -18.42 -29.47 -12.06
C ARG A 72 -18.73 -28.81 -10.71
N GLY A 73 -19.30 -27.61 -10.75
CA GLY A 73 -19.89 -26.93 -9.60
C GLY A 73 -18.89 -26.11 -8.77
N GLU A 74 -17.60 -26.39 -8.88
CA GLU A 74 -16.53 -25.59 -8.29
C GLU A 74 -15.27 -25.66 -9.13
N VAL A 75 -14.47 -24.60 -9.11
CA VAL A 75 -13.15 -24.56 -9.75
C VAL A 75 -12.21 -23.65 -8.96
N GLU A 76 -10.94 -24.02 -8.93
CA GLU A 76 -9.87 -23.26 -8.26
C GLU A 76 -8.81 -22.84 -9.28
N TYR A 77 -8.47 -21.54 -9.29
CA TYR A 77 -7.37 -20.97 -10.05
C TYR A 77 -6.33 -20.40 -9.09
N LYS A 78 -5.09 -20.88 -9.16
CA LYS A 78 -3.98 -20.48 -8.28
C LYS A 78 -3.00 -19.56 -9.00
N ASN A 79 -2.27 -18.77 -8.21
CA ASN A 79 -1.17 -17.94 -8.68
C ASN A 79 -1.60 -17.02 -9.84
N LEU A 80 -2.81 -16.47 -9.76
CA LEU A 80 -3.27 -15.49 -10.74
C LEU A 80 -2.41 -14.24 -10.62
N GLU A 81 -2.02 -13.70 -11.77
CA GLU A 81 -1.36 -12.40 -11.83
C GLU A 81 -2.37 -11.30 -11.50
N ASP A 82 -1.87 -10.11 -11.23
CA ASP A 82 -2.69 -8.94 -11.04
C ASP A 82 -3.54 -8.63 -12.29
N GLY A 83 -4.74 -8.11 -12.02
CA GLY A 83 -5.67 -7.63 -13.03
C GLY A 83 -7.11 -8.02 -12.79
N ILE A 84 -7.92 -7.74 -13.81
CA ILE A 84 -9.35 -8.02 -13.82
C ILE A 84 -9.59 -9.30 -14.61
N TYR A 85 -10.30 -10.25 -14.00
CA TYR A 85 -10.67 -11.49 -14.63
C TYR A 85 -12.19 -11.62 -14.72
N TYR A 86 -12.61 -12.27 -15.79
CA TYR A 86 -13.98 -12.60 -16.10
C TYR A 86 -14.07 -14.11 -16.25
N PHE A 87 -14.79 -14.73 -15.33
CA PHE A 87 -15.17 -16.12 -15.44
C PHE A 87 -16.51 -16.19 -16.15
N HIS A 88 -16.51 -16.81 -17.33
CA HIS A 88 -17.72 -17.05 -18.10
C HIS A 88 -18.11 -18.51 -17.95
N LEU A 89 -19.36 -18.76 -17.61
CA LEU A 89 -19.95 -20.10 -17.51
C LEU A 89 -21.10 -20.18 -18.51
N ARG A 90 -21.06 -21.18 -19.38
CA ARG A 90 -22.15 -21.52 -20.29
C ARG A 90 -22.73 -22.87 -19.87
N GLN A 91 -24.05 -22.96 -19.94
CA GLN A 91 -24.79 -24.17 -19.64
C GLN A 91 -25.33 -24.75 -20.94
N ALA A 92 -25.23 -26.08 -21.10
CA ALA A 92 -25.92 -26.82 -22.14
C ALA A 92 -27.02 -27.70 -21.54
N GLU A 93 -28.14 -27.75 -22.24
CA GLU A 93 -29.18 -28.74 -22.00
C GLU A 93 -28.83 -30.02 -22.77
N LYS A 94 -28.89 -31.15 -22.05
CA LYS A 94 -28.67 -32.49 -22.61
C LYS A 94 -29.97 -33.26 -22.63
N GLU A 95 -30.62 -33.30 -23.78
CA GLU A 95 -31.74 -34.21 -24.03
C GLU A 95 -31.22 -35.57 -24.51
N GLU A 96 -31.84 -36.66 -24.05
CA GLU A 96 -31.44 -38.03 -24.42
C GLU A 96 -31.53 -38.23 -25.94
N GLY A 97 -30.39 -38.52 -26.58
CA GLY A 97 -30.29 -38.74 -28.02
C GLY A 97 -30.12 -37.49 -28.89
N GLN A 98 -29.94 -36.30 -28.30
CA GLN A 98 -29.67 -35.05 -29.03
C GLN A 98 -28.28 -34.47 -28.74
N GLU A 99 -27.81 -33.62 -29.64
CA GLU A 99 -26.61 -32.78 -29.42
C GLU A 99 -26.87 -31.75 -28.32
N LEU A 100 -25.80 -31.35 -27.62
CA LEU A 100 -25.86 -30.35 -26.56
C LEU A 100 -26.31 -29.00 -27.12
N LYS A 101 -27.37 -28.43 -26.53
CA LYS A 101 -27.85 -27.08 -26.87
C LYS A 101 -27.28 -26.08 -25.88
N TRP A 102 -26.25 -25.35 -26.29
CA TRP A 102 -25.58 -24.37 -25.45
C TRP A 102 -26.39 -23.06 -25.33
N GLY A 103 -26.80 -22.73 -24.10
CA GLY A 103 -27.59 -21.55 -23.75
C GLY A 103 -26.76 -20.27 -23.59
N LEU A 104 -27.31 -19.30 -22.85
CA LEU A 104 -26.62 -18.04 -22.53
C LEU A 104 -25.44 -18.26 -21.58
N LYS A 105 -24.49 -17.32 -21.59
CA LYS A 105 -23.42 -17.27 -20.58
C LYS A 105 -23.80 -16.43 -19.37
N THR A 106 -23.38 -16.89 -18.20
CA THR A 106 -23.29 -16.08 -16.98
C THR A 106 -21.84 -15.65 -16.77
N THR A 107 -21.63 -14.43 -16.27
CA THR A 107 -20.29 -13.89 -16.03
C THR A 107 -20.12 -13.52 -14.56
N PHE A 108 -18.95 -13.85 -14.01
CA PHE A 108 -18.49 -13.41 -12.69
C PHE A 108 -17.18 -12.64 -12.85
N ARG A 109 -17.12 -11.40 -12.36
CA ARG A 109 -15.91 -10.58 -12.39
C ARG A 109 -15.16 -10.70 -11.06
N THR A 110 -13.84 -10.84 -11.12
CA THR A 110 -12.95 -10.68 -9.97
C THR A 110 -11.82 -9.72 -10.30
N MET A 111 -11.29 -9.03 -9.28
CA MET A 111 -10.21 -8.06 -9.42
C MET A 111 -9.13 -8.39 -8.39
N ILE A 112 -7.92 -8.68 -8.86
CA ILE A 112 -6.80 -9.18 -8.07
C ILE A 112 -5.65 -8.18 -8.16
N ASP A 113 -5.09 -7.83 -7.00
CA ASP A 113 -3.91 -7.01 -6.89
C ASP A 113 -3.12 -7.39 -5.63
N GLY A 114 -2.11 -8.22 -5.81
CA GLY A 114 -1.19 -8.63 -4.74
C GLY A 114 0.09 -7.80 -4.68
N THR A 115 0.24 -6.80 -5.54
CA THR A 115 1.45 -5.98 -5.62
C THR A 115 1.38 -4.83 -4.62
N ILE A 116 2.43 -4.66 -3.81
CA ILE A 116 2.51 -3.50 -2.92
C ILE A 116 2.77 -2.22 -3.73
N PRO A 117 2.34 -1.03 -3.25
CA PRO A 117 2.64 0.26 -3.88
C PRO A 117 4.13 0.45 -4.22
N GLU A 118 4.44 1.33 -5.19
CA GLU A 118 5.83 1.64 -5.57
C GLU A 118 6.61 2.34 -4.44
N GLU A 119 7.94 2.23 -4.48
CA GLU A 119 8.83 3.01 -3.62
C GLU A 119 8.65 4.51 -3.85
N PHE A 120 8.73 5.29 -2.77
CA PHE A 120 8.57 6.74 -2.84
C PHE A 120 9.45 7.46 -1.82
N GLU A 121 9.73 8.73 -2.10
CA GLU A 121 10.52 9.56 -1.21
C GLU A 121 9.63 10.41 -0.30
N LEU A 122 10.09 10.61 0.93
CA LEU A 122 9.53 11.58 1.86
C LEU A 122 10.35 12.85 1.84
N GLN A 123 9.70 13.98 1.59
CA GLN A 123 10.37 15.29 1.56
C GLN A 123 9.72 16.23 2.56
N THR A 124 10.55 16.91 3.35
CA THR A 124 10.08 17.99 4.23
C THR A 124 10.31 19.34 3.55
N THR A 125 9.33 20.24 3.68
CA THR A 125 9.41 21.60 3.14
C THR A 125 8.83 22.60 4.11
N GLU A 126 9.37 23.82 4.14
CA GLU A 126 8.84 24.90 4.97
C GLU A 126 8.03 25.88 4.11
N ILE A 127 6.77 26.08 4.49
CA ILE A 127 5.85 27.02 3.83
C ILE A 127 5.32 27.93 4.92
N GLU A 128 5.59 29.24 4.80
CA GLU A 128 5.13 30.27 5.75
C GLU A 128 5.55 29.99 7.21
N GLY A 129 6.76 29.49 7.42
CA GLY A 129 7.27 29.19 8.78
C GLY A 129 6.72 27.90 9.39
N LYS A 130 6.01 27.05 8.61
CA LYS A 130 5.52 25.74 9.04
C LYS A 130 6.11 24.65 8.17
N ASN A 131 6.50 23.54 8.81
CA ASN A 131 7.01 22.35 8.16
C ASN A 131 5.86 21.46 7.68
N TYR A 132 5.94 21.08 6.41
CA TYR A 132 5.05 20.16 5.73
C TYR A 132 5.83 18.93 5.25
N LEU A 133 5.13 17.81 5.17
CA LEU A 133 5.62 16.57 4.58
C LEU A 133 4.96 16.36 3.22
N VAL A 134 5.77 16.17 2.18
CA VAL A 134 5.36 15.90 0.82
C VAL A 134 5.73 14.46 0.47
N PHE A 135 4.78 13.75 -0.13
CA PHE A 135 4.91 12.35 -0.52
C PHE A 135 3.87 12.02 -1.58
N ALA A 136 4.21 11.09 -2.48
CA ALA A 136 3.27 10.49 -3.39
C ALA A 136 3.83 9.15 -3.85
N THR A 137 2.97 8.16 -4.00
CA THR A 137 3.30 6.91 -4.67
C THR A 137 2.18 6.50 -5.61
N VAL A 138 2.44 5.49 -6.41
CA VAL A 138 1.50 4.89 -7.36
C VAL A 138 1.41 3.41 -7.06
N ASP A 139 0.19 2.89 -7.11
CA ASP A 139 -0.04 1.48 -7.40
C ASP A 139 -0.61 1.37 -8.82
N LYS A 140 -0.08 0.44 -9.62
CA LYS A 140 -0.38 0.36 -11.06
C LYS A 140 -1.67 -0.39 -11.36
N THR A 141 -2.16 -1.20 -10.43
CA THR A 141 -3.25 -2.14 -10.68
C THR A 141 -4.55 -1.61 -10.09
N SER A 142 -4.61 -1.47 -8.76
CA SER A 142 -5.80 -1.01 -8.05
C SER A 142 -5.75 0.49 -7.71
N GLY A 143 -4.54 1.05 -7.65
CA GLY A 143 -4.28 2.43 -7.27
C GLY A 143 -4.28 2.63 -5.75
N ILE A 144 -3.83 3.81 -5.32
CA ILE A 144 -3.80 4.14 -3.89
C ILE A 144 -5.21 4.46 -3.37
N GLU A 145 -5.56 3.90 -2.22
CA GLU A 145 -6.81 4.20 -1.51
C GLU A 145 -6.60 5.34 -0.50
N TYR A 146 -5.58 5.24 0.37
CA TYR A 146 -5.27 6.28 1.36
C TYR A 146 -3.83 6.18 1.87
N TYR A 147 -3.42 7.23 2.59
CA TYR A 147 -2.17 7.25 3.36
C TYR A 147 -2.45 7.33 4.86
N ARG A 148 -1.57 6.74 5.66
CA ARG A 148 -1.48 6.97 7.11
C ARG A 148 -0.13 7.54 7.47
N ILE A 149 -0.12 8.50 8.38
CA ILE A 149 1.09 9.16 8.88
C ILE A 149 1.22 8.87 10.37
N LEU A 150 2.45 8.57 10.79
CA LEU A 150 2.82 8.41 12.19
C LEU A 150 4.03 9.29 12.49
N GLU A 151 3.86 10.22 13.43
CA GLU A 151 4.95 11.02 14.00
C GLU A 151 5.24 10.51 15.41
N THR A 152 6.43 9.97 15.65
CA THR A 152 6.77 9.42 16.96
C THR A 152 8.21 9.69 17.39
N ARG A 153 8.39 9.87 18.71
CA ARG A 153 9.71 9.87 19.38
C ARG A 153 10.00 8.55 20.09
N ASP A 154 9.00 7.69 20.24
CA ASP A 154 9.08 6.39 20.91
C ASP A 154 8.58 5.28 19.96
N LYS A 155 9.33 4.20 19.86
CA LYS A 155 8.98 3.05 19.00
C LYS A 155 7.68 2.36 19.44
N GLN A 156 7.20 2.57 20.67
CA GLN A 156 5.98 1.93 21.18
C GLN A 156 4.68 2.66 20.79
N GLN A 157 4.77 3.89 20.28
CA GLN A 157 3.59 4.67 19.92
C GLN A 157 3.19 4.39 18.46
N GLU A 158 1.99 3.84 18.26
CA GLU A 158 1.44 3.46 16.94
C GLU A 158 0.17 4.27 16.59
N ASN A 159 0.13 5.54 16.96
CA ASN A 159 -1.01 6.41 16.66
C ASN A 159 -0.98 6.87 15.19
N TRP A 160 -1.30 5.96 14.28
CA TRP A 160 -1.43 6.25 12.85
C TRP A 160 -2.67 7.08 12.58
N GLU A 161 -2.53 8.12 11.76
CA GLU A 161 -3.62 8.99 11.36
C GLU A 161 -3.74 9.04 9.84
N ILE A 162 -4.96 9.11 9.33
CA ILE A 162 -5.18 9.38 7.91
C ILE A 162 -4.65 10.78 7.58
N GLY A 163 -3.94 10.91 6.47
CA GLY A 163 -3.54 12.20 5.97
C GLY A 163 -3.26 12.19 4.48
N GLU A 164 -3.05 13.39 3.95
CA GLU A 164 -2.89 13.65 2.53
C GLU A 164 -1.67 14.54 2.33
N SER A 165 -1.11 14.51 1.12
CA SER A 165 0.01 15.37 0.76
C SER A 165 -0.48 16.69 0.15
N PRO A 166 0.06 17.85 0.54
CA PRO A 166 1.05 18.06 1.60
C PRO A 166 0.45 17.93 3.01
N TYR A 167 1.14 17.25 3.91
CA TYR A 167 0.72 17.02 5.30
C TYR A 167 1.39 18.02 6.25
N LEU A 168 0.61 18.77 7.04
CA LEU A 168 1.16 19.65 8.07
C LEU A 168 1.68 18.82 9.25
N LEU A 169 3.00 18.85 9.48
CA LEU A 169 3.60 18.10 10.58
C LEU A 169 3.10 18.61 11.94
N LYS A 170 2.87 17.71 12.88
CA LYS A 170 2.55 18.06 14.27
C LYS A 170 3.81 18.43 15.03
N ASP A 171 4.90 17.69 14.85
CA ASP A 171 6.20 18.06 15.38
C ASP A 171 6.94 19.04 14.46
N GLN A 172 6.63 20.31 14.66
CA GLN A 172 7.30 21.42 13.98
C GLN A 172 8.79 21.59 14.34
N THR A 173 9.32 20.81 15.29
CA THR A 173 10.75 20.82 15.63
C THR A 173 11.58 19.77 14.87
N LEU A 174 10.93 18.92 14.06
CA LEU A 174 11.56 17.85 13.27
C LEU A 174 12.43 16.90 14.11
N LYS A 175 12.01 16.64 15.37
CA LYS A 175 12.71 15.74 16.30
C LYS A 175 12.07 14.35 16.36
N SER A 176 10.84 14.22 15.87
CA SER A 176 10.16 12.94 15.70
C SER A 176 10.65 12.21 14.45
N LYS A 177 10.63 10.88 14.52
CA LYS A 177 10.62 10.02 13.33
C LYS A 177 9.26 10.12 12.68
N ILE A 178 9.24 10.22 11.36
CA ILE A 178 8.01 10.33 10.58
C ILE A 178 7.94 9.09 9.69
N LEU A 179 6.82 8.37 9.76
CA LEU A 179 6.54 7.21 8.90
C LEU A 179 5.29 7.51 8.08
N VAL A 180 5.31 7.16 6.81
CA VAL A 180 4.15 7.25 5.91
C VAL A 180 3.86 5.86 5.37
N LYS A 181 2.63 5.39 5.61
CA LYS A 181 2.11 4.15 5.09
C LYS A 181 1.15 4.45 3.93
N ALA A 182 1.49 4.05 2.72
CA ALA A 182 0.59 4.03 1.58
C ALA A 182 -0.20 2.71 1.57
N VAL A 183 -1.52 2.78 1.38
CA VAL A 183 -2.41 1.61 1.29
C VAL A 183 -3.20 1.67 -0.01
N ASP A 184 -3.14 0.60 -0.80
CA ASP A 184 -3.90 0.48 -2.05
C ASP A 184 -5.34 -0.02 -1.84
N LYS A 185 -6.10 -0.21 -2.91
CA LYS A 185 -7.50 -0.66 -2.82
C LYS A 185 -7.66 -2.15 -2.53
N ALA A 186 -6.61 -2.95 -2.71
CA ALA A 186 -6.55 -4.36 -2.31
C ALA A 186 -6.14 -4.54 -0.83
N GLY A 187 -5.62 -3.47 -0.22
CA GLY A 187 -5.11 -3.45 1.15
C GLY A 187 -3.64 -3.84 1.27
N ASN A 188 -2.85 -3.79 0.18
CA ASN A 188 -1.40 -3.91 0.30
C ASN A 188 -0.81 -2.59 0.85
N GLU A 189 0.29 -2.71 1.59
CA GLU A 189 0.87 -1.61 2.33
C GLU A 189 2.35 -1.43 2.00
N ARG A 190 2.79 -0.18 1.81
CA ARG A 190 4.20 0.21 1.83
C ARG A 190 4.43 1.29 2.87
N ILE A 191 5.52 1.17 3.63
CA ILE A 191 5.92 2.16 4.64
C ILE A 191 7.27 2.75 4.26
N GLU A 192 7.34 4.08 4.22
CA GLU A 192 8.57 4.84 4.09
C GLU A 192 8.79 5.67 5.35
N GLU A 193 10.05 5.99 5.66
CA GLU A 193 10.41 6.72 6.88
C GLU A 193 11.48 7.77 6.67
N ILE A 194 11.36 8.87 7.41
CA ILE A 194 12.43 9.84 7.59
C ILE A 194 12.77 9.95 9.07
N SER A 195 14.06 9.77 9.38
CA SER A 195 14.59 9.89 10.73
C SER A 195 15.04 11.33 11.00
N PRO A 196 14.87 11.84 12.24
CA PRO A 196 15.37 13.15 12.60
C PRO A 196 16.90 13.18 12.53
N PRO A 197 17.51 14.35 12.24
CA PRO A 197 18.95 14.49 12.27
C PRO A 197 19.50 14.12 13.66
N PRO A 198 20.70 13.53 13.74
CA PRO A 198 21.29 13.12 15.01
C PRO A 198 21.42 14.33 15.96
N GLN A 199 20.84 14.20 17.15
CA GLN A 199 20.92 15.23 18.17
C GLN A 199 22.18 15.03 19.00
N ILE A 200 23.12 15.98 18.96
CA ILE A 200 24.33 15.97 19.79
C ILE A 200 23.91 16.25 21.23
N SER A 201 24.16 15.31 22.15
CA SER A 201 23.85 15.50 23.56
C SER A 201 24.96 16.29 24.25
N TRP A 202 24.62 17.15 25.23
CA TRP A 202 25.61 17.77 26.10
C TRP A 202 26.47 16.74 26.83
N LYS A 203 25.94 15.53 27.06
CA LYS A 203 26.68 14.40 27.62
C LYS A 203 27.80 13.93 26.69
N ASP A 204 27.62 14.03 25.37
CA ASP A 204 28.64 13.70 24.38
C ASP A 204 29.73 14.78 24.33
N LEU A 205 29.41 16.01 24.76
CA LEU A 205 30.35 17.12 24.87
C LEU A 205 31.06 17.19 26.23
N LEU A 206 30.54 16.53 27.28
CA LEU A 206 31.13 16.53 28.63
C LEU A 206 32.61 16.11 28.66
N PRO A 207 33.05 15.05 27.97
CA PRO A 207 34.46 14.65 27.99
C PRO A 207 35.37 15.75 27.42
N ALA A 208 34.93 16.42 26.35
CA ALA A 208 35.68 17.51 25.72
C ALA A 208 35.73 18.76 26.64
N ILE A 209 34.63 19.07 27.32
CA ILE A 209 34.57 20.17 28.30
C ILE A 209 35.50 19.87 29.49
N ILE A 210 35.45 18.65 30.04
CA ILE A 210 36.33 18.21 31.13
C ILE A 210 37.79 18.28 30.70
N LEU A 211 38.12 17.79 29.50
CA LEU A 211 39.48 17.86 28.95
C LEU A 211 39.96 19.31 28.81
N GLY A 212 39.09 20.21 28.31
CA GLY A 212 39.38 21.64 28.23
C GLY A 212 39.68 22.26 29.60
N LEU A 213 38.88 21.95 30.62
CA LEU A 213 39.10 22.44 31.99
C LEU A 213 40.41 21.91 32.60
N VAL A 214 40.76 20.64 32.34
CA VAL A 214 42.03 20.04 32.76
C VAL A 214 43.21 20.76 32.11
N ILE A 215 43.14 21.03 30.80
CA ILE A 215 44.19 21.76 30.07
C ILE A 215 44.36 23.18 30.64
N VAL A 216 43.26 23.90 30.87
CA VAL A 216 43.29 25.23 31.49
C VAL A 216 43.91 25.18 32.89
N GLY A 217 43.55 24.17 33.69
CA GLY A 217 44.12 23.96 35.03
C GLY A 217 45.63 23.71 34.99
N ILE A 218 46.11 22.87 34.06
CA ILE A 218 47.55 22.60 33.86
C ILE A 218 48.29 23.87 33.44
N ILE A 219 47.75 24.63 32.49
CA ILE A 219 48.34 25.90 32.05
C ILE A 219 48.44 26.88 33.22
N PHE A 220 47.38 27.03 34.01
CA PHE A 220 47.38 27.91 35.17
C PHE A 220 48.39 27.48 36.24
N TRP A 221 48.50 26.17 36.50
CA TRP A 221 49.48 25.62 37.43
C TRP A 221 50.92 25.87 36.96
N LEU A 222 51.21 25.66 35.66
CA LEU A 222 52.52 25.97 35.07
C LEU A 222 52.87 27.45 35.22
N ILE A 223 51.94 28.37 34.91
CA ILE A 223 52.14 29.82 35.07
C ILE A 223 52.47 30.18 36.53
N LYS A 224 51.73 29.63 37.49
CA LYS A 224 52.02 29.85 38.92
C LYS A 224 53.40 29.30 39.29
N LYS A 225 53.74 28.09 38.87
CA LYS A 225 55.03 27.44 39.17
C LYS A 225 56.22 28.27 38.66
N PHE A 226 56.15 28.76 37.42
CA PHE A 226 57.20 29.63 36.86
C PHE A 226 57.32 30.97 37.60
N ARG A 227 56.20 31.59 38.01
CA ARG A 227 56.24 32.80 38.85
C ARG A 227 56.90 32.56 40.21
N PHE A 228 56.68 31.41 40.85
CA PHE A 228 57.30 31.07 42.13
C PHE A 228 58.81 30.78 42.03
N GLN A 229 59.27 30.14 40.94
CA GLN A 229 60.70 29.91 40.73
C GLN A 229 61.48 31.21 40.53
N ASN A 230 60.91 32.17 39.78
CA ASN A 230 61.52 33.50 39.62
C ASN A 230 61.56 34.34 40.92
N LEU A 231 60.68 34.05 41.89
CA LEU A 231 60.69 34.72 43.20
C LEU A 231 61.75 34.16 44.15
N LYS A 232 62.07 32.86 44.07
CA LYS A 232 63.16 32.24 44.86
C LYS A 232 64.56 32.65 44.40
N ILE A 233 64.77 32.77 43.09
CA ILE A 233 66.06 33.20 42.52
C ILE A 233 66.40 34.64 42.98
N LYS A 234 65.40 35.52 43.15
CA LYS A 234 65.61 36.88 43.66
C LYS A 234 65.89 36.99 45.17
N SER A 235 65.65 35.94 45.96
CA SER A 235 65.87 35.95 47.41
C SER A 235 67.23 35.38 47.85
N GLU A 236 68.01 34.79 46.92
CA GLU A 236 69.36 34.27 47.20
C GLU A 236 70.49 35.25 46.81
N ASP A 237 70.15 36.41 46.21
CA ASP A 237 71.09 37.48 45.82
C ASP A 237 71.16 38.65 46.85
N TYR A 238 70.73 38.44 48.10
CA TYR A 238 70.84 39.41 49.20
C TYR A 238 71.53 38.81 50.43
#